data_AF-A0A0A9D3T0-F1
#
_entry.id   AF-A0A0A9D3T0-F1
#
_cell.length_a   1.000
_cell.length_b   1.000
_cell.length_c   1.000
_cell.angle_alpha   90.00
_cell.angle_beta   90.00
_cell.angle_gamma   90.00
#
_symmetry.space_group_name_H-M   'P 1'
#
loop_
_entity.id
_entity.type
_entity.pdbx_description
1 polymer ?
#
loop_
_entity_poly.entity_id
_entity_poly.type
_entity_poly.pdbx_seq_one_letter_code
_entity_poly.pdbx_strand_id
1 'polypeptide(L)'
;MDSGRDDRGRKNRRLRPITMANGNGTGIVAFNAYSRGKTEFEKGKDAFPYLWETVEDLSRQHPNGVAFKKAFELIEGSKARGMEEKLRKFRVTEIRHQLRRMELMKETVKIVLDALEG
;
A
#
# COMPACT_ATOMS: atom_id res chain seq x y z
N MET A 1 38.60 3.76 38.76
CA MET A 1 37.96 2.58 39.36
C MET A 1 36.50 2.92 39.58
N ASP A 2 35.64 1.91 39.36
CA ASP A 2 34.17 1.88 39.46
C ASP A 2 33.35 2.80 38.53
N SER A 3 32.63 2.30 37.51
CA SER A 3 31.58 1.25 37.39
C SER A 3 30.16 1.82 37.56
N GLY A 4 29.26 1.45 36.65
CA GLY A 4 27.83 1.75 36.77
C GLY A 4 27.09 1.87 35.44
N ARG A 5 26.87 0.74 34.76
CA ARG A 5 25.74 0.59 33.83
C ARG A 5 24.45 0.74 34.65
N ASP A 6 23.47 1.51 34.18
CA ASP A 6 22.08 1.17 34.49
C ASP A 6 21.15 1.52 33.32
N ASP A 7 20.60 0.45 32.78
CA ASP A 7 19.53 0.35 31.81
C ASP A 7 18.23 0.40 32.61
N ARG A 8 17.29 1.30 32.26
CA ARG A 8 15.83 1.20 32.53
C ARG A 8 15.12 2.54 32.28
N GLY A 9 14.37 2.60 31.18
CA GLY A 9 13.48 3.73 30.88
C GLY A 9 12.37 3.39 29.89
N ARG A 10 11.82 2.16 29.96
CA ARG A 10 10.71 1.68 29.13
C ARG A 10 9.46 2.54 29.42
N LYS A 11 9.20 3.57 28.59
CA LYS A 11 8.04 4.46 28.73
C LYS A 11 6.73 3.70 28.48
N ASN A 12 6.12 3.24 29.57
CA ASN A 12 4.69 3.08 29.87
C ASN A 12 3.71 3.18 28.68
N ARG A 13 3.62 2.12 27.88
CA ARG A 13 2.47 1.89 26.99
C ARG A 13 1.30 1.42 27.86
N ARG A 14 0.42 2.33 28.28
CA ARG A 14 -0.83 1.97 28.95
C ARG A 14 -1.76 1.29 27.93
N LEU A 15 -1.60 -0.02 27.77
CA LEU A 15 -2.59 -0.88 27.13
C LEU A 15 -3.78 -0.96 28.07
N ARG A 16 -4.92 -0.38 27.69
CA ARG A 16 -6.19 -0.64 28.38
C ARG A 16 -6.83 -1.86 27.71
N PRO A 17 -7.12 -2.94 28.45
CA PRO A 17 -7.91 -4.04 27.91
C PRO A 17 -9.34 -3.54 27.66
N ILE A 18 -9.85 -3.74 26.45
CA ILE A 18 -11.28 -3.65 26.19
C ILE A 18 -11.82 -5.07 26.33
N THR A 19 -12.56 -5.33 27.42
CA THR A 19 -13.28 -6.58 27.60
C THR A 19 -14.53 -6.52 26.72
N MET A 20 -14.53 -7.25 25.60
CA MET A 20 -15.72 -7.46 24.79
C MET A 20 -16.52 -8.62 25.40
N ALA A 21 -17.71 -8.34 25.91
CA ALA A 21 -18.62 -9.35 26.46
C ALA A 21 -19.40 -10.05 25.35
N ASN A 22 -18.72 -10.71 24.40
CA ASN A 22 -19.29 -11.83 23.64
C ASN A 22 -18.17 -12.58 22.91
N GLY A 23 -18.19 -13.91 23.00
CA GLY A 23 -17.06 -14.80 22.77
C GLY A 23 -16.50 -14.84 21.34
N ASN A 24 -15.17 -14.66 21.26
CA ASN A 24 -14.17 -15.42 20.50
C ASN A 24 -13.18 -14.50 19.75
N GLY A 25 -11.95 -14.40 20.29
CA GLY A 25 -10.78 -13.83 19.61
C GLY A 25 -10.15 -12.64 20.34
N THR A 26 -9.04 -12.88 21.04
CA THR A 26 -8.21 -11.85 21.67
C THR A 26 -7.40 -11.10 20.60
N GLY A 27 -7.92 -9.98 20.10
CA GLY A 27 -7.19 -9.11 19.18
C GLY A 27 -6.58 -7.91 19.90
N ILE A 28 -5.26 -7.88 20.08
CA ILE A 28 -4.54 -6.63 20.41
C ILE A 28 -4.47 -5.81 19.11
N VAL A 29 -5.40 -4.89 18.91
CA VAL A 29 -5.29 -3.92 17.80
C VAL A 29 -4.50 -2.72 18.31
N ALA A 30 -3.26 -2.60 17.85
CA ALA A 30 -2.48 -1.39 18.02
C ALA A 30 -3.05 -0.29 17.11
N PHE A 31 -3.96 0.54 17.62
CA PHE A 31 -4.24 1.82 16.98
C PHE A 31 -3.02 2.72 17.19
N ASN A 32 -2.23 2.89 16.13
CA ASN A 32 -1.12 3.83 16.16
C ASN A 32 -1.71 5.24 16.20
N ALA A 33 -1.63 5.88 17.37
CA ALA A 33 -2.07 7.25 17.60
C ALA A 33 -1.09 8.27 17.01
N TYR A 34 -0.86 8.19 15.70
CA TYR A 34 -0.20 9.22 14.91
C TYR A 34 -1.15 9.63 13.80
N SER A 35 -1.90 10.70 14.04
CA SER A 35 -2.35 11.71 13.06
C SER A 35 -3.59 12.42 13.58
N ARG A 36 -3.42 13.18 14.66
CA ARG A 36 -4.34 14.26 15.02
C ARG A 36 -4.06 15.41 14.03
N GLY A 37 -4.63 15.34 12.83
CA GLY A 37 -4.50 16.41 11.83
C GLY A 37 -4.56 16.00 10.35
N LYS A 38 -4.54 14.71 10.00
CA LYS A 38 -4.68 14.30 8.58
C LYS A 38 -6.14 14.33 8.17
N THR A 39 -6.47 15.11 7.14
CA THR A 39 -7.78 15.07 6.48
C THR A 39 -8.09 13.63 6.05
N GLU A 40 -9.37 13.24 6.02
CA GLU A 40 -9.82 11.92 5.52
C GLU A 40 -9.20 11.60 4.14
N PHE A 41 -8.95 12.64 3.35
CA PHE A 41 -8.22 12.61 2.08
C PHE A 41 -6.81 11.98 2.17
N GLU A 42 -5.99 12.39 3.14
CA GLU A 42 -4.65 11.83 3.31
C GLU A 42 -4.70 10.39 3.84
N LYS A 43 -5.73 10.05 4.63
CA LYS A 43 -5.97 8.67 5.08
C LYS A 43 -6.35 7.76 3.91
N GLY A 44 -7.08 8.27 2.93
CA GLY A 44 -7.43 7.54 1.71
C GLY A 44 -6.22 7.16 0.86
N LYS A 45 -5.22 8.06 0.75
CA LYS A 45 -3.98 7.78 0.01
C LYS A 45 -3.15 6.66 0.63
N ASP A 46 -3.01 6.71 1.96
CA ASP A 46 -2.26 5.68 2.71
C ASP A 46 -3.00 4.33 2.71
N ALA A 47 -4.35 4.35 2.68
CA ALA A 47 -5.17 3.15 2.71
C ALA A 47 -5.37 2.47 1.35
N PHE A 48 -5.45 3.26 0.26
CA PHE A 48 -5.74 2.79 -1.09
C PHE A 48 -4.77 3.41 -2.12
N PRO A 49 -3.47 3.06 -2.06
CA PRO A 49 -2.44 3.67 -2.89
C PRO A 49 -2.67 3.48 -4.40
N TYR A 50 -3.07 2.27 -4.85
CA TYR A 50 -3.25 2.02 -6.28
C TYR A 50 -4.48 2.75 -6.82
N LEU A 51 -5.57 2.78 -6.05
CA LEU A 51 -6.77 3.53 -6.39
C LEU A 51 -6.48 5.03 -6.42
N TRP A 52 -5.73 5.56 -5.46
CA TRP A 52 -5.34 6.97 -5.46
C TRP A 52 -4.54 7.36 -6.69
N GLU A 53 -3.54 6.56 -7.08
CA GLU A 53 -2.74 6.78 -8.29
C GLU A 53 -3.63 6.89 -9.53
N THR A 54 -4.57 5.94 -9.71
CA THR A 54 -5.50 5.99 -10.86
C THR A 54 -6.43 7.19 -10.82
N VAL A 55 -6.88 7.63 -9.65
CA VAL A 55 -7.70 8.84 -9.50
C VAL A 55 -6.89 10.08 -9.85
N GLU A 56 -5.60 10.15 -9.49
CA GLU A 56 -4.72 11.23 -9.91
C GLU A 56 -4.52 11.27 -11.43
N ASP A 57 -4.27 10.12 -12.05
CA ASP A 57 -4.07 10.04 -13.49
C ASP A 57 -5.32 10.46 -14.26
N LEU A 58 -6.50 9.98 -13.85
CA LEU A 58 -7.78 10.43 -14.41
C LEU A 58 -8.01 11.93 -14.17
N SER A 59 -7.61 12.43 -12.99
CA SER A 59 -7.73 13.85 -12.67
C SER A 59 -6.89 14.72 -13.59
N ARG A 60 -5.72 14.26 -14.02
CA ARG A 60 -4.84 15.00 -14.95
C ARG A 60 -5.34 14.96 -16.39
N GLN A 61 -6.01 13.88 -16.79
CA GLN A 61 -6.47 13.66 -18.17
C GLN A 61 -7.79 14.37 -18.50
N HIS A 62 -8.56 14.80 -17.48
CA HIS A 62 -9.89 15.34 -17.68
C HIS A 62 -10.03 16.79 -17.17
N PRO A 63 -10.73 17.68 -17.92
CA PRO A 63 -10.99 19.06 -17.49
C PRO A 63 -11.69 19.16 -16.12
N ASN A 64 -12.54 18.18 -15.80
CA ASN A 64 -13.25 18.06 -14.53
C ASN A 64 -12.53 17.15 -13.53
N GLY A 65 -11.19 17.12 -13.59
CA GLY A 65 -10.35 16.23 -12.80
C GLY A 65 -10.60 16.27 -11.28
N VAL A 66 -11.01 17.43 -10.76
CA VAL A 66 -11.33 17.62 -9.34
C VAL A 66 -12.52 16.76 -8.90
N ALA A 67 -13.47 16.45 -9.80
CA ALA A 67 -14.64 15.64 -9.50
C ALA A 67 -14.25 14.20 -9.12
N PHE A 68 -13.21 13.63 -9.76
CA PHE A 68 -12.73 12.28 -9.43
C PHE A 68 -12.15 12.20 -8.02
N LYS A 69 -11.38 13.22 -7.59
CA LYS A 69 -10.83 13.30 -6.24
C LYS A 69 -11.95 13.39 -5.19
N LYS A 70 -12.97 14.21 -5.44
CA LYS A 70 -14.15 14.29 -4.56
C LYS A 70 -14.94 12.98 -4.53
N ALA A 71 -15.13 12.33 -5.68
CA ALA A 71 -15.81 11.04 -5.74
C ALA A 71 -15.05 9.95 -4.98
N PHE A 72 -13.71 10.01 -4.97
CA PHE A 72 -12.87 9.13 -4.15
C PHE A 72 -13.05 9.39 -2.64
N GLU A 73 -13.24 10.64 -2.20
CA GLU A 73 -13.54 10.93 -0.79
C GLU A 73 -14.91 10.39 -0.36
N LEU A 74 -15.88 10.34 -1.29
CA LEU A 74 -17.26 9.92 -1.03
C LEU A 74 -17.51 8.42 -1.23
N ILE A 75 -16.54 7.67 -1.75
CA ILE A 75 -16.73 6.26 -2.04
C ILE A 75 -16.78 5.44 -0.74
N GLU A 76 -17.67 4.46 -0.68
CA GLU A 76 -17.74 3.54 0.46
C GLU A 76 -16.45 2.71 0.57
N GLY A 77 -15.92 2.55 1.78
CA GLY A 77 -14.64 1.85 2.00
C GLY A 77 -14.63 0.39 1.54
N SER A 78 -15.78 -0.31 1.55
CA SER A 78 -15.91 -1.67 1.02
C SER A 78 -15.67 -1.70 -0.50
N LYS A 79 -16.27 -0.75 -1.22
CA LYS A 79 -16.11 -0.56 -2.67
C LYS A 79 -14.70 -0.07 -3.01
N ALA A 80 -14.16 0.88 -2.25
CA ALA A 80 -12.77 1.35 -2.39
C ALA A 80 -11.79 0.17 -2.31
N ARG A 81 -11.94 -0.68 -1.30
CA ARG A 81 -11.11 -1.88 -1.12
C ARG A 81 -11.24 -2.87 -2.27
N GLY A 82 -12.45 -3.06 -2.79
CA GLY A 82 -12.67 -3.92 -3.96
C GLY A 82 -11.99 -3.39 -5.23
N MET A 83 -11.97 -2.07 -5.42
CA MET A 83 -11.28 -1.43 -6.54
C MET A 83 -9.76 -1.48 -6.37
N GLU A 84 -9.26 -1.17 -5.17
CA GLU A 84 -7.85 -1.28 -4.79
C GLU A 84 -7.29 -2.67 -5.11
N GLU A 85 -8.00 -3.73 -4.69
CA GLU A 85 -7.58 -5.10 -4.94
C GLU A 85 -7.50 -5.44 -6.43
N LYS A 86 -8.45 -4.96 -7.22
CA LYS A 86 -8.45 -5.16 -8.69
C LYS A 86 -7.27 -4.45 -9.34
N LEU A 87 -7.02 -3.20 -8.98
CA LEU A 87 -5.90 -2.41 -9.50
C LEU A 87 -4.56 -3.02 -9.11
N ARG A 88 -4.42 -3.47 -7.85
CA ARG A 88 -3.24 -4.18 -7.38
C ARG A 88 -2.98 -5.46 -8.19
N LYS A 89 -4.00 -6.28 -8.43
CA LYS A 89 -3.88 -7.50 -9.25
C LYS A 89 -3.46 -7.17 -10.68
N PHE A 90 -4.09 -6.17 -11.29
CA PHE A 90 -3.75 -5.71 -12.62
C PHE A 90 -2.27 -5.30 -12.72
N ARG A 91 -1.78 -4.53 -11.74
CA ARG A 91 -0.37 -4.10 -11.69
C ARG A 91 0.59 -5.29 -11.57
N VAL A 92 0.27 -6.28 -10.75
CA VAL A 92 1.07 -7.51 -10.64
C VAL A 92 1.10 -8.26 -11.97
N THR A 93 -0.04 -8.39 -12.65
CA THR A 93 -0.09 -9.08 -13.95
C THR A 93 0.70 -8.33 -15.03
N GLU A 94 0.65 -7.01 -15.03
CA GLU A 94 1.42 -6.17 -15.94
C GLU A 94 2.92 -6.37 -15.72
N ILE A 95 3.41 -6.27 -14.48
CA ILE A 95 4.82 -6.47 -14.15
C ILE A 95 5.29 -7.87 -14.59
N ARG A 96 4.50 -8.92 -14.33
CA ARG A 96 4.82 -10.28 -14.78
C ARG A 96 4.93 -10.38 -16.30
N HIS A 97 4.04 -9.73 -17.02
CA HIS A 97 4.09 -9.70 -18.48
C HIS A 97 5.33 -8.97 -18.99
N GLN A 98 5.68 -7.82 -18.40
CA GLN A 98 6.91 -7.09 -18.74
C GLN A 98 8.17 -7.92 -18.48
N LEU A 99 8.22 -8.63 -17.36
CA LEU A 99 9.33 -9.52 -17.02
C LEU A 99 9.49 -10.63 -18.06
N ARG A 100 8.41 -11.33 -18.41
CA ARG A 100 8.45 -12.37 -19.44
C ARG A 100 8.90 -11.83 -20.79
N ARG A 101 8.44 -10.63 -21.18
CA ARG A 101 8.91 -9.98 -22.42
C ARG A 101 10.42 -9.74 -22.40
N MET A 102 10.96 -9.30 -21.27
CA MET A 102 12.39 -9.06 -21.10
C MET A 102 13.21 -10.37 -21.13
N GLU A 103 12.72 -11.44 -20.49
CA GLU A 103 13.36 -12.76 -20.53
C GLU A 103 13.48 -13.30 -21.96
N LEU A 104 12.39 -13.22 -22.74
CA LEU A 104 12.37 -13.65 -24.13
C LEU A 104 13.33 -12.84 -25.00
N MET A 105 13.40 -11.52 -24.78
CA MET A 105 14.32 -10.65 -25.50
C MET A 105 15.78 -10.99 -25.17
N LYS A 106 16.08 -11.27 -23.89
CA LYS A 106 17.41 -11.73 -23.45
C LYS A 106 17.79 -13.06 -24.13
N GLU A 107 16.88 -14.02 -24.17
CA GLU A 107 17.11 -15.32 -24.81
C GLU A 107 17.34 -15.17 -26.32
N THR A 108 16.56 -14.32 -26.98
CA THR A 108 16.72 -14.04 -28.42
C THR A 108 18.08 -13.44 -28.72
N VAL A 109 18.50 -12.43 -27.95
CA VAL A 109 19.83 -11.82 -28.11
C VAL A 109 20.94 -12.84 -27.88
N LYS A 110 20.81 -13.71 -26.86
CA LYS A 110 21.78 -14.76 -26.61
C LYS A 110 21.92 -15.71 -27.80
N ILE A 111 20.80 -16.21 -28.35
CA ILE A 111 20.81 -17.10 -29.51
C ILE A 111 21.51 -16.45 -30.71
N VAL A 112 21.27 -15.16 -30.95
CA VAL A 112 21.93 -14.42 -32.03
C VAL A 112 23.44 -14.33 -31.81
N LEU A 113 23.89 -14.05 -30.58
CA LEU A 113 25.32 -14.00 -30.25
C LEU A 113 25.98 -15.37 -30.41
N ASP A 114 25.37 -16.42 -29.87
CA ASP A 114 25.87 -17.80 -29.98
C ASP A 114 26.04 -18.21 -31.46
N ALA A 115 25.17 -17.72 -32.35
CA ALA A 115 25.25 -17.98 -33.79
C ALA A 115 26.32 -17.14 -34.53
N LEU A 116 26.76 -16.01 -33.97
CA LEU A 116 27.80 -15.15 -34.54
C LEU A 116 29.21 -15.49 -34.02
N GLU A 117 29.30 -16.06 -32.82
CA GLU A 117 30.55 -16.50 -32.20
C GLU A 117 30.95 -17.94 -32.58
N GLY A 118 30.05 -18.68 -33.25
CA GLY A 118 30.25 -20.04 -33.75
C GLY A 118 30.98 -20.15 -35.09
#